data_AF-A0A6M0GH34-F1
#
_entry.id   AF-A0A6M0GH34-F1
#
_cell.length_a   1.000
_cell.length_b   1.000
_cell.length_c   1.000
_cell.angle_alpha   90.00
_cell.angle_beta   90.00
_cell.angle_gamma   90.00
#
_symmetry.space_group_name_H-M   'P 1'
#
loop_
_entity.id
_entity.type
_entity.pdbx_description
1 polymer ?
#
loop_
_entity_poly.entity_id
_entity_poly.type
_entity_poly.pdbx_seq_one_letter_code
_entity_poly.pdbx_strand_id
1 'polypeptide(L)'
;MKLSPLYLQWREEAFREGEQKGIQQAMKQAIQQGMQQGMRLMLESMLEVQFGEIDEALSQIVEPLSQLPAKESTQLILQLSREELLAQFSG
;
A
#
# COMPACT_ATOMS: atom_id res chain seq x y z
N MET A 1 34.41 -17.93 -33.29
CA MET A 1 33.81 -16.80 -34.05
C MET A 1 33.64 -15.63 -33.09
N LYS A 2 34.06 -14.41 -33.46
CA LYS A 2 33.83 -13.20 -32.66
C LYS A 2 32.44 -12.66 -33.01
N LEU A 3 31.65 -12.29 -32.00
CA LEU A 3 30.34 -11.66 -32.20
C LEU A 3 30.50 -10.37 -33.01
N SER A 4 29.56 -10.08 -33.91
CA SER A 4 29.59 -8.85 -34.69
C SER A 4 29.42 -7.64 -33.75
N PRO A 5 30.04 -6.49 -34.04
CA PRO A 5 29.86 -5.27 -33.23
C PRO A 5 28.39 -4.89 -33.02
N LEU A 6 27.55 -5.10 -34.04
CA LEU A 6 26.11 -4.84 -33.99
C LEU A 6 25.39 -5.71 -32.95
N TYR A 7 25.76 -6.99 -32.81
CA TYR A 7 25.17 -7.87 -31.81
C TYR A 7 25.55 -7.45 -30.38
N LEU A 8 26.79 -7.00 -30.18
CA LEU A 8 27.24 -6.51 -28.87
C LEU A 8 26.51 -5.23 -28.47
N GLN A 9 26.32 -4.31 -29.42
CA GLN A 9 25.53 -3.09 -29.22
C GLN A 9 24.08 -3.40 -28.85
N TRP A 10 23.41 -4.26 -29.63
CA TRP A 10 22.03 -4.66 -29.36
C TRP A 10 21.87 -5.32 -27.99
N ARG A 11 22.84 -6.16 -27.58
CA ARG A 11 22.81 -6.79 -26.25
C ARG A 11 22.97 -5.76 -25.13
N GLU A 12 23.84 -4.77 -25.31
CA GLU A 12 24.05 -3.70 -24.32
C GLU A 12 22.82 -2.80 -24.22
N GLU A 13 22.20 -2.45 -25.33
CA GLU A 13 20.92 -1.72 -25.37
C GLU A 13 19.80 -2.51 -24.68
N ALA A 14 19.65 -3.79 -25.01
CA ALA A 14 18.66 -4.66 -24.38
C ALA A 14 18.88 -4.77 -22.86
N PHE A 15 20.13 -4.83 -22.40
CA PHE A 15 20.46 -4.85 -20.98
C PHE A 15 20.09 -3.53 -20.30
N ARG A 16 20.48 -2.39 -20.89
CA ARG A 16 20.14 -1.05 -20.38
C ARG A 16 18.64 -0.83 -20.33
N GLU A 17 17.90 -1.21 -21.36
CA GLU A 17 16.44 -1.15 -21.36
C GLU A 17 15.82 -2.03 -20.27
N GLY A 18 16.35 -3.24 -20.10
CA GLY A 18 15.91 -4.17 -19.05
C GLY A 18 16.11 -3.57 -17.65
N GLU A 19 17.28 -2.99 -17.39
CA GLU A 19 17.60 -2.35 -16.12
C GLU A 19 16.67 -1.15 -15.85
N GLN A 20 16.46 -0.29 -16.85
CA GLN A 20 15.55 0.85 -16.73
C GLN A 20 14.10 0.41 -16.46
N LYS A 21 13.61 -0.59 -17.19
CA LYS A 21 12.25 -1.14 -16.97
C LYS A 21 12.13 -1.77 -15.58
N GLY A 22 13.16 -2.49 -15.14
CA GLY A 22 13.24 -3.10 -13.81
C GLY A 22 13.16 -2.05 -12.69
N ILE A 23 13.96 -0.98 -12.79
CA ILE A 23 13.95 0.13 -11.82
C ILE A 23 12.58 0.81 -11.80
N GLN A 24 11.98 1.09 -12.96
CA GLN A 24 10.66 1.71 -13.04
C GLN A 24 9.56 0.84 -12.41
N GLN A 25 9.60 -0.46 -12.64
CA GLN A 25 8.63 -1.40 -12.04
C GLN A 25 8.83 -1.49 -10.52
N ALA A 26 10.06 -1.66 -10.06
CA ALA A 26 10.39 -1.73 -8.64
C ALA A 26 9.97 -0.44 -7.91
N MET A 27 10.22 0.72 -8.51
CA MET A 27 9.84 2.01 -7.91
C MET A 27 8.31 2.16 -7.82
N LYS A 28 7.56 1.76 -8.85
CA LYS A 28 6.08 1.78 -8.79
C LYS A 28 5.56 0.88 -7.68
N GLN A 29 6.09 -0.34 -7.56
CA GLN A 29 5.71 -1.27 -6.50
C GLN A 29 6.06 -0.73 -5.11
N ALA A 30 7.27 -0.19 -4.93
CA ALA A 30 7.71 0.38 -3.67
C ALA A 30 6.84 1.57 -3.23
N ILE A 31 6.47 2.46 -4.16
CA ILE A 31 5.58 3.60 -3.87
C ILE A 31 4.20 3.08 -3.46
N GLN A 32 3.64 2.12 -4.19
CA GLN A 32 2.32 1.56 -3.88
C GLN A 32 2.31 0.89 -2.50
N GLN A 33 3.31 0.05 -2.21
CA GLN A 33 3.44 -0.62 -0.91
C GLN A 33 3.65 0.40 0.21
N GLY A 34 4.48 1.41 0.00
CA GLY A 34 4.71 2.48 0.98
C GLY A 34 3.44 3.29 1.28
N MET A 35 2.64 3.59 0.26
CA MET A 35 1.34 4.25 0.46
C MET A 35 0.36 3.37 1.23
N GLN A 36 0.26 2.08 0.89
CA GLN A 36 -0.64 1.14 1.59
C GLN A 36 -0.23 0.95 3.06
N GLN A 37 1.06 0.75 3.32
CA GLN A 37 1.59 0.63 4.69
C GLN A 37 1.41 1.93 5.48
N GLY A 38 1.67 3.09 4.86
CA GLY A 38 1.47 4.39 5.49
C GLY A 38 0.01 4.65 5.85
N MET A 39 -0.92 4.31 4.96
CA MET A 39 -2.36 4.40 5.23
C MET A 39 -2.77 3.48 6.38
N ARG A 40 -2.28 2.24 6.38
CA ARG A 40 -2.54 1.27 7.45
C ARG A 40 -2.08 1.79 8.81
N LEU A 41 -0.85 2.27 8.91
CA LEU A 41 -0.29 2.84 10.15
C LEU A 41 -1.06 4.08 10.62
N MET A 42 -1.48 4.94 9.70
CA MET A 42 -2.30 6.11 10.00
C MET A 42 -3.65 5.69 10.60
N LEU A 43 -4.33 4.72 9.99
CA LEU A 43 -5.61 4.21 10.48
C LEU A 43 -5.46 3.54 11.84
N GLU A 44 -4.45 2.69 12.03
CA GLU A 44 -4.15 2.08 13.33
C GLU A 44 -3.96 3.16 14.40
N SER A 45 -3.11 4.16 14.14
CA SER A 45 -2.88 5.26 15.09
C SER A 45 -4.16 6.04 15.41
N MET A 46 -5.05 6.25 14.43
CA MET A 46 -6.33 6.94 14.65
C MET A 46 -7.29 6.11 15.49
N LEU A 47 -7.42 4.81 15.20
CA LEU A 47 -8.23 3.90 15.99
C LEU A 47 -7.72 3.86 17.43
N GLU A 48 -6.40 3.83 17.62
CA GLU A 48 -5.78 3.84 18.94
C GLU A 48 -6.12 5.11 19.73
N VAL A 49 -6.04 6.27 19.07
CA VAL A 49 -6.38 7.56 19.68
C VAL A 49 -7.88 7.69 20.00
N GLN A 50 -8.77 7.14 19.18
CA GLN A 50 -10.22 7.27 19.38
C GLN A 50 -10.80 6.22 20.34
N PHE A 51 -10.33 4.98 20.26
CA PHE A 51 -10.96 3.84 20.94
C PHE A 51 -10.06 3.16 21.98
N GLY A 52 -8.79 3.57 22.10
CA GLY A 52 -7.80 2.92 22.93
C GLY A 52 -7.12 1.74 22.22
N GLU A 53 -6.56 0.80 22.98
CA GLU A 53 -5.78 -0.31 22.39
C GLU A 53 -6.52 -1.04 21.26
N ILE A 54 -5.80 -1.30 20.16
CA ILE A 54 -6.32 -2.05 19.02
C ILE A 54 -6.34 -3.54 19.37
N ASP A 55 -7.53 -4.03 19.70
CA ASP A 55 -7.77 -5.46 19.90
C ASP A 55 -7.94 -6.20 18.56
N GLU A 56 -8.15 -7.52 18.64
CA GLU A 56 -8.33 -8.37 17.47
C GLU A 56 -9.50 -7.92 16.59
N ALA A 57 -10.58 -7.41 17.18
CA ALA A 57 -11.76 -6.95 16.44
C ALA A 57 -11.43 -5.68 15.63
N LEU A 58 -10.77 -4.70 16.25
CA LEU A 58 -10.34 -3.48 15.56
C LEU A 58 -9.26 -3.77 14.50
N SER A 59 -8.35 -4.72 14.76
CA SER A 59 -7.34 -5.12 13.78
C SER A 59 -7.93 -5.71 12.50
N GLN A 60 -9.08 -6.40 12.58
CA GLN A 60 -9.73 -7.00 11.42
C GLN A 60 -10.35 -5.97 10.47
N ILE A 61 -10.75 -4.81 11.00
CA ILE A 61 -11.42 -3.77 10.19
C ILE A 61 -10.43 -2.78 9.55
N VAL A 62 -9.15 -2.80 9.93
CA VAL A 62 -8.11 -1.90 9.38
C VAL A 62 -7.96 -2.06 7.86
N GLU A 63 -7.91 -3.30 7.38
CA GLU A 63 -7.77 -3.58 5.95
C GLU A 63 -8.99 -3.08 5.14
N PRO A 64 -10.25 -3.43 5.50
CA PRO A 64 -11.44 -2.83 4.91
C PRO A 64 -11.46 -1.30 4.93
N LEU A 65 -11.08 -0.68 6.05
CA LEU A 65 -11.00 0.79 6.17
C LEU A 65 -9.95 1.40 5.23
N SER A 66 -8.85 0.71 4.99
CA SER A 66 -7.79 1.18 4.09
C SER A 66 -8.19 1.21 2.61
N GLN A 67 -9.24 0.46 2.24
CA GLN A 67 -9.79 0.43 0.88
C GLN A 67 -10.73 1.61 0.61
N LEU A 68 -11.19 2.29 1.66
CA LEU A 68 -12.01 3.48 1.53
C LEU A 68 -11.16 4.73 1.24
N PRO A 69 -11.74 5.76 0.59
CA PRO A 69 -11.10 7.05 0.49
C PRO A 69 -10.67 7.58 1.85
N ALA A 70 -9.47 8.16 1.96
CA ALA A 70 -8.88 8.57 3.25
C ALA A 70 -9.79 9.49 4.08
N LYS A 71 -10.57 10.36 3.42
CA LYS A 71 -11.54 11.23 4.09
C LYS A 71 -12.70 10.44 4.69
N GLU A 72 -13.18 9.42 4.01
CA GLU A 72 -14.32 8.61 4.43
C GLU A 72 -13.93 7.74 5.63
N SER A 73 -12.80 7.04 5.58
CA SER A 73 -12.29 6.27 6.73
C SER A 73 -12.02 7.15 7.94
N THR A 74 -11.44 8.35 7.74
CA THR A 74 -11.27 9.35 8.81
C THR A 74 -12.60 9.76 9.43
N GLN A 75 -13.63 10.01 8.62
CA GLN A 75 -14.95 10.40 9.12
C GLN A 75 -15.62 9.28 9.91
N LEU A 76 -15.56 8.03 9.43
CA LEU A 76 -16.14 6.88 10.13
C LEU A 76 -15.49 6.70 11.50
N ILE A 77 -14.15 6.76 11.58
CA ILE A 77 -13.41 6.60 12.85
C ILE A 77 -13.75 7.71 13.86
N LEU A 78 -13.96 8.95 13.40
CA LEU A 78 -14.24 10.09 14.29
C LEU A 78 -15.71 10.22 14.69
N GLN A 79 -16.64 9.67 13.90
CA GLN A 79 -18.08 9.90 14.08
C GLN A 79 -18.80 8.71 14.70
N LEU A 80 -18.31 7.49 14.46
CA LEU A 80 -18.94 6.28 14.96
C LEU A 80 -18.35 5.89 16.32
N SER A 81 -19.17 5.26 17.15
CA SER A 81 -18.68 4.49 18.27
C SER A 81 -17.90 3.26 17.79
N ARG A 82 -17.12 2.66 18.69
CA ARG A 82 -16.38 1.41 18.42
C ARG A 82 -17.32 0.32 17.94
N GLU A 83 -18.47 0.15 18.59
CA GLU A 83 -19.44 -0.91 18.28
C GLU A 83 -20.11 -0.69 16.93
N GLU A 84 -20.49 0.56 16.60
CA GLU A 84 -21.06 0.92 15.30
C GLU A 84 -20.04 0.72 14.17
N LEU A 85 -18.80 1.13 14.39
CA LEU A 85 -17.71 0.95 13.43
C LEU A 85 -17.47 -0.54 13.17
N LEU A 86 -17.34 -1.34 14.23
CA LEU A 86 -17.18 -2.79 14.08
C LEU A 86 -18.38 -3.41 13.36
N ALA A 87 -19.61 -3.05 13.72
CA ALA A 87 -20.83 -3.56 13.09
C ALA A 87 -20.90 -3.27 11.58
N GLN A 88 -20.35 -2.14 11.13
CA GLN A 88 -20.32 -1.76 9.72
C GLN A 88 -19.36 -2.60 8.88
N PHE A 89 -18.28 -3.12 9.49
CA PHE A 89 -17.23 -3.88 8.81
C PHE A 89 -17.20 -5.37 9.18
N SER A 90 -18.00 -5.80 10.16
CA SER A 90 -18.24 -7.21 10.47
C SER A 90 -19.26 -7.79 9.49
N GLY A 91 -18.81 -8.16 8.30
CA GLY A 91 -19.55 -8.84 7.24
C GLY A 91 -18.73 -9.95 6.60
#